data_AF-A0A5E4R212-F1
#
_entry.id   AF-A0A5E4R212-F1
#
_cell.length_a   1.000
_cell.length_b   1.000
_cell.length_c   1.000
_cell.angle_alpha   90.00
_cell.angle_beta   90.00
_cell.angle_gamma   90.00
#
_symmetry.space_group_name_H-M   'P 1'
#
loop_
_entity.id
_entity.type
_entity.pdbx_description
1 polymer ?
#
loop_
_entity_poly.entity_id
_entity_poly.type
_entity_poly.pdbx_seq_one_letter_code
_entity_poly.pdbx_strand_id
1 'polypeptide(L)'
;MTTLDRKGTFKVEYLQEIEKKVQERWEKENIFEADIPDDVNQEKFLCTFPYPYMNGRLHLGHTFSLSKCEFAARYNRLKGKAVLFPFGFHCTGMPIKACADKLKREMALYGCPPVFPDHEEEFVKEEDTVPKDKSKGKKSKAVAKTGTAKYQWQIMQALGIPEDEIKKFADEVYWLDYFPPRAVADLKRMGIHVDWRRKFITTDVNPFYDSFVRWQFNHLKNRNKIMYGKRYTIYSPLDKQPCMDHDRSSGEGAGPQEYTLIMMQVLEPLPEPLKQCMAKPTVGSTQISNTLLLKLSKMVYLYVQREQQEICPTRDLLKMMVNLKSSKK
;
A
#
# COMPACT_ATOMS: atom_id res chain seq x y z
N MET A 1 26.13 29.96 31.61
CA MET A 1 24.82 29.27 31.72
C MET A 1 25.08 27.78 31.66
N THR A 2 25.07 27.15 32.83
CA THR A 2 25.29 25.73 33.05
C THR A 2 24.12 24.92 32.52
N THR A 3 24.37 24.10 31.50
CA THR A 3 23.43 23.08 31.03
C THR A 3 23.17 22.10 32.17
N LEU A 4 21.95 22.09 32.69
CA LEU A 4 21.46 21.06 33.60
C LEU A 4 21.51 19.71 32.89
N ASP A 5 22.61 18.98 33.12
CA ASP A 5 22.77 17.61 32.68
C ASP A 5 21.68 16.76 33.36
N ARG A 6 20.76 16.23 32.56
CA ARG A 6 19.63 15.44 33.05
C ARG A 6 20.19 14.16 33.64
N LYS A 7 20.14 14.01 34.98
CA LYS A 7 20.52 12.80 35.76
C LYS A 7 19.92 11.44 35.30
N GLY A 8 19.18 11.38 34.19
CA GLY A 8 18.59 10.18 33.59
C GLY A 8 19.19 9.73 32.25
N THR A 9 20.06 10.50 31.58
CA THR A 9 20.65 10.12 30.28
C THR A 9 21.81 9.13 30.39
N PHE A 10 22.59 9.17 31.47
CA PHE A 10 23.77 8.32 31.67
C PHE A 10 23.50 6.81 31.51
N LYS A 11 22.36 6.31 32.02
CA LYS A 11 22.02 4.87 31.92
C LYS A 11 21.80 4.44 30.47
N VAL A 12 21.21 5.31 29.66
CA VAL A 12 20.94 5.03 28.24
C VAL A 12 22.24 5.07 27.46
N GLU A 13 23.07 6.08 27.69
CA GLU A 13 24.39 6.22 27.06
C GLU A 13 25.29 5.02 27.39
N TYR A 14 25.32 4.60 28.65
CA TYR A 14 26.05 3.42 29.09
C TYR A 14 25.61 2.14 28.35
N LEU A 15 24.30 1.92 28.19
CA LEU A 15 23.80 0.78 27.42
C LEU A 15 24.16 0.88 25.93
N GLN A 16 24.06 2.07 25.34
CA GLN A 16 24.44 2.32 23.95
C GLN A 16 25.93 2.07 23.69
N GLU A 17 26.80 2.40 24.65
CA GLU A 17 28.22 2.06 24.56
C GLU A 17 28.48 0.56 24.56
N ILE A 18 27.76 -0.20 25.41
CA ILE A 18 27.85 -1.66 25.44
C ILE A 18 27.33 -2.24 24.11
N GLU A 19 26.16 -1.78 23.65
CA GLU A 19 25.57 -2.19 22.38
C GLU A 19 26.55 -2.02 21.23
N LYS A 20 27.17 -0.84 21.12
CA LYS A 20 28.15 -0.53 20.07
C LYS A 20 29.35 -1.48 20.13
N LYS A 21 29.98 -1.66 21.30
CA LYS A 21 31.14 -2.55 21.46
C LYS A 21 30.82 -4.00 21.08
N VAL A 22 29.64 -4.48 21.48
CA VAL A 22 29.21 -5.85 21.20
C VAL A 22 28.85 -6.03 19.71
N GLN A 23 28.16 -5.07 19.10
CA GLN A 23 27.82 -5.10 17.67
C GLN A 23 29.08 -5.06 16.78
N GLU A 24 30.07 -4.24 17.12
CA GLU A 24 31.37 -4.20 16.43
C GLU A 24 32.08 -5.55 16.48
N ARG A 25 32.02 -6.22 17.63
CA ARG A 25 32.57 -7.58 17.80
C ARG A 25 31.84 -8.59 16.93
N TRP A 26 30.50 -8.59 16.93
CA TRP A 26 29.70 -9.50 16.12
C TRP A 26 29.96 -9.35 14.63
N GLU A 27 30.12 -8.12 14.15
CA GLU A 27 30.47 -7.83 12.75
C GLU A 27 31.89 -8.31 12.43
N LYS A 28 32.88 -8.05 13.30
CA LYS A 28 34.27 -8.49 13.08
C LYS A 28 34.40 -10.02 13.04
N GLU A 29 33.64 -10.71 13.87
CA GLU A 29 33.66 -12.17 13.99
C GLU A 29 32.69 -12.87 13.02
N ASN A 30 31.88 -12.13 12.26
CA ASN A 30 30.88 -12.66 11.30
C ASN A 30 29.95 -13.74 11.91
N ILE A 31 29.62 -13.65 13.19
CA ILE A 31 29.00 -14.77 13.96
C ILE A 31 27.57 -15.14 13.52
N PHE A 32 26.93 -14.31 12.69
CA PHE A 32 25.58 -14.55 12.17
C PHE A 32 25.58 -14.97 10.71
N GLU A 33 26.75 -15.04 10.07
CA GLU A 33 26.92 -15.64 8.77
C GLU A 33 26.77 -17.15 8.90
N ALA A 34 25.69 -17.69 8.32
CA ALA A 34 25.37 -19.10 8.43
C ALA A 34 25.70 -19.80 7.11
N ASP A 35 26.63 -20.74 7.19
CA ASP A 35 26.93 -21.69 6.13
C ASP A 35 26.20 -23.02 6.37
N ILE A 36 26.30 -23.94 5.42
CA ILE A 36 25.66 -25.25 5.54
C ILE A 36 26.33 -26.00 6.72
N PRO A 37 25.55 -26.58 7.65
CA PRO A 37 26.12 -27.36 8.75
C PRO A 37 26.98 -28.52 8.24
N ASP A 38 28.13 -28.74 8.88
CA ASP A 38 28.98 -29.91 8.63
C ASP A 38 28.26 -31.21 9.01
N ASP A 39 27.50 -31.19 10.11
CA ASP A 39 26.61 -32.28 10.49
C ASP A 39 25.26 -32.15 9.77
N VAL A 40 25.02 -33.06 8.84
CA VAL A 40 23.77 -33.15 8.07
C VAL A 40 22.55 -33.40 8.97
N ASN A 41 22.76 -33.99 10.15
CA ASN A 41 21.71 -34.26 11.13
C ASN A 41 21.41 -33.07 12.04
N GLN A 42 22.25 -32.02 12.03
CA GLN A 42 21.99 -30.83 12.83
C GLN A 42 20.67 -30.19 12.39
N GLU A 43 19.78 -29.98 13.36
CA GLU A 43 18.49 -29.34 13.08
C GLU A 43 18.67 -27.92 12.56
N LYS A 44 17.95 -27.60 11.49
CA LYS A 44 17.99 -26.28 10.83
C LYS A 44 16.79 -25.44 11.25
N PHE A 45 16.98 -24.13 11.32
CA PHE A 45 15.91 -23.18 11.57
C PHE A 45 16.04 -21.96 10.66
N LEU A 46 15.08 -21.78 9.76
CA LEU A 46 14.98 -20.63 8.87
C LEU A 46 13.83 -19.73 9.31
N CYS A 47 14.11 -18.47 9.65
CA CYS A 47 13.08 -17.44 9.81
C CYS A 47 13.17 -16.42 8.69
N THR A 48 12.04 -15.92 8.24
CA THR A 48 11.98 -14.85 7.24
C THR A 48 11.00 -13.78 7.70
N PHE A 49 11.42 -12.52 7.58
CA PHE A 49 10.53 -11.38 7.71
C PHE A 49 10.13 -10.92 6.31
N PRO A 50 8.83 -10.68 6.01
CA PRO A 50 8.43 -10.09 4.74
C PRO A 50 9.19 -8.79 4.50
N TYR A 51 10.02 -8.77 3.46
CA TYR A 51 10.92 -7.66 3.21
C TYR A 51 10.13 -6.34 3.05
N PRO A 52 10.50 -5.27 3.77
CA PRO A 52 9.72 -4.03 3.83
C PRO A 52 9.91 -3.17 2.56
N TYR A 53 8.93 -2.32 2.25
CA TYR A 53 9.03 -1.33 1.17
C TYR A 53 10.06 -0.23 1.47
N MET A 54 10.90 0.08 0.49
CA MET A 54 12.00 1.05 0.58
C MET A 54 11.60 2.47 0.15
N ASN A 55 10.37 2.87 0.44
CA ASN A 55 9.88 4.23 0.19
C ASN A 55 10.08 5.17 1.39
N GLY A 56 10.95 4.81 2.34
CA GLY A 56 11.20 5.55 3.57
C GLY A 56 12.06 4.79 4.58
N ARG A 57 12.25 5.37 5.77
CA ARG A 57 12.90 4.72 6.91
C ARG A 57 11.96 3.69 7.56
N LEU A 58 12.54 2.66 8.17
CA LEU A 58 11.78 1.66 8.93
C LEU A 58 11.25 2.25 10.23
N HIS A 59 9.93 2.35 10.37
CA HIS A 59 9.27 2.76 11.61
C HIS A 59 9.11 1.63 12.63
N LEU A 60 8.73 1.99 13.88
CA LEU A 60 8.59 1.07 15.02
C LEU A 60 7.62 -0.12 14.79
N GLY A 61 6.59 0.05 13.94
CA GLY A 61 5.72 -1.07 13.53
C GLY A 61 6.46 -2.20 12.80
N HIS A 62 7.49 -1.87 12.02
CA HIS A 62 8.35 -2.87 11.38
C HIS A 62 9.18 -3.59 12.43
N THR A 63 9.79 -2.85 13.37
CA THR A 63 10.62 -3.43 14.43
C THR A 63 9.82 -4.34 15.36
N PHE A 64 8.58 -3.98 15.68
CA PHE A 64 7.65 -4.85 16.43
C PHE A 64 7.33 -6.16 15.67
N SER A 65 7.20 -6.09 14.36
CA SER A 65 6.85 -7.28 13.56
C SER A 65 8.06 -8.19 13.34
N LEU A 66 9.23 -7.62 13.04
CA LEU A 66 10.47 -8.37 12.83
C LEU A 66 11.05 -8.94 14.13
N SER A 67 10.78 -8.32 15.29
CA SER A 67 11.29 -8.80 16.59
C SER A 67 10.87 -10.23 16.90
N LYS A 68 9.72 -10.67 16.38
CA LYS A 68 9.26 -12.06 16.48
C LYS A 68 10.23 -13.04 15.84
N CYS A 69 10.73 -12.74 14.64
CA CYS A 69 11.76 -13.56 14.00
C CYS A 69 13.09 -13.46 14.74
N GLU A 70 13.46 -12.26 15.18
CA GLU A 70 14.71 -12.04 15.92
C GLU A 70 14.77 -12.87 17.21
N PHE A 71 13.70 -12.85 18.01
CA PHE A 71 13.61 -13.64 19.24
C PHE A 71 13.62 -15.14 18.95
N ALA A 72 12.91 -15.59 17.91
CA ALA A 72 12.90 -16.99 17.50
C ALA A 72 14.29 -17.45 17.01
N ALA A 73 15.00 -16.62 16.24
CA ALA A 73 16.34 -16.91 15.73
C ALA A 73 17.35 -17.05 16.89
N ARG A 74 17.33 -16.13 17.86
CA ARG A 74 18.18 -16.22 19.07
C ARG A 74 17.88 -17.46 19.90
N TYR A 75 16.60 -17.71 20.18
CA TYR A 75 16.17 -18.85 20.98
C TYR A 75 16.59 -20.19 20.34
N ASN A 76 16.39 -20.35 19.03
CA ASN A 76 16.77 -21.58 18.34
C ASN A 76 18.29 -21.75 18.24
N ARG A 77 19.06 -20.66 18.19
CA ARG A 77 20.53 -20.73 18.26
C ARG A 77 20.99 -21.26 19.62
N LEU A 78 20.35 -20.83 20.72
CA LEU A 78 20.62 -21.38 22.06
C LEU A 78 20.22 -22.86 22.21
N LYS A 79 19.28 -23.34 21.41
CA LYS A 79 18.93 -24.77 21.31
C LYS A 79 19.94 -25.60 20.49
N GLY A 80 21.01 -24.99 19.98
CA GLY A 80 22.00 -25.67 19.15
C GLY A 80 21.58 -25.87 17.68
N LYS A 81 20.47 -25.27 17.23
CA LYS A 81 20.05 -25.36 15.83
C LYS A 81 20.91 -24.48 14.93
N ALA A 82 21.10 -24.92 13.69
CA ALA A 82 21.69 -24.12 12.63
C ALA A 82 20.67 -23.08 12.13
N VAL A 83 20.82 -21.84 12.60
CA VAL A 83 19.86 -20.76 12.35
C VAL A 83 20.29 -19.91 11.16
N LEU A 84 19.37 -19.70 10.22
CA LEU A 84 19.49 -18.71 9.15
C LEU A 84 18.36 -17.69 9.26
N PHE A 85 18.73 -16.42 9.34
CA PHE A 85 17.79 -15.29 9.25
C PHE A 85 18.31 -14.30 8.19
N PRO A 86 17.82 -14.36 6.94
CA PRO A 86 18.19 -13.41 5.90
C PRO A 86 17.23 -12.21 5.91
N PHE A 87 17.64 -11.12 5.25
CA PHE A 87 16.82 -9.92 5.14
C PHE A 87 16.94 -9.30 3.74
N GLY A 88 15.80 -9.08 3.07
CA GLY A 88 15.72 -8.42 1.77
C GLY A 88 15.03 -7.05 1.86
N PHE A 89 15.00 -6.32 0.75
CA PHE A 89 14.43 -4.98 0.67
C PHE A 89 13.49 -4.85 -0.54
N HIS A 90 12.21 -4.53 -0.31
CA HIS A 90 11.22 -4.43 -1.37
C HIS A 90 11.34 -3.08 -2.08
N CYS A 91 11.79 -3.10 -3.32
CA CYS A 91 11.84 -1.91 -4.19
C CYS A 91 10.86 -2.00 -5.37
N THR A 92 10.27 -3.17 -5.60
CA THR A 92 9.26 -3.39 -6.65
C THR A 92 7.92 -2.81 -6.22
N GLY A 93 7.23 -2.13 -7.13
CA GLY A 93 5.87 -1.63 -6.92
C GLY A 93 5.74 -0.12 -7.12
N MET A 94 4.50 0.37 -7.05
CA MET A 94 4.18 1.77 -7.28
C MET A 94 4.52 2.75 -6.14
N PRO A 95 4.64 2.38 -4.85
CA PRO A 95 4.83 3.37 -3.79
C PRO A 95 6.06 4.28 -3.97
N ILE A 96 7.19 3.73 -4.42
CA ILE A 96 8.42 4.52 -4.66
C ILE A 96 8.20 5.50 -5.81
N LYS A 97 7.72 4.99 -6.96
CA LYS A 97 7.44 5.80 -8.14
C LYS A 97 6.39 6.89 -7.87
N ALA A 98 5.32 6.57 -7.13
CA ALA A 98 4.28 7.52 -6.77
C ALA A 98 4.82 8.65 -5.88
N CYS A 99 5.71 8.35 -4.93
CA CYS A 99 6.39 9.36 -4.12
C CYS A 99 7.36 10.21 -4.96
N ALA A 100 8.14 9.59 -5.86
CA ALA A 100 9.05 10.29 -6.76
C ALA A 100 8.30 11.24 -7.72
N ASP A 101 7.21 10.78 -8.34
CA ASP A 101 6.38 11.57 -9.24
C ASP A 101 5.63 12.71 -8.51
N LYS A 102 5.21 12.48 -7.25
CA LYS A 102 4.66 13.55 -6.40
C LYS A 102 5.70 14.63 -6.14
N LEU A 103 6.95 14.22 -5.86
CA LEU A 103 8.07 15.14 -5.63
C LEU A 103 8.45 15.92 -6.89
N LYS A 104 8.52 15.25 -8.06
CA LYS A 104 8.68 15.91 -9.38
C LYS A 104 7.63 17.00 -9.60
N ARG A 105 6.37 16.69 -9.30
CA ARG A 105 5.25 17.63 -9.47
C ARG A 105 5.36 18.82 -8.53
N GLU A 106 5.64 18.60 -7.25
CA GLU A 106 5.81 19.66 -6.26
C GLU A 106 6.96 20.60 -6.66
N MET A 107 8.08 20.06 -7.13
CA MET A 107 9.21 20.86 -7.63
C MET A 107 8.86 21.67 -8.87
N ALA A 108 8.08 21.09 -9.79
CA ALA A 108 7.67 21.77 -11.03
C ALA A 108 6.65 22.89 -10.76
N LEU A 109 5.77 22.74 -9.78
CA LEU A 109 4.73 23.72 -9.46
C LEU A 109 5.21 24.84 -8.52
N TYR A 110 6.02 24.49 -7.51
CA TYR A 110 6.35 25.40 -6.41
C TYR A 110 7.82 25.83 -6.39
N GLY A 111 8.65 25.31 -7.29
CA GLY A 111 10.09 25.64 -7.36
C GLY A 111 10.98 24.72 -6.52
N CYS A 112 12.26 25.08 -6.37
CA CYS A 112 13.26 24.22 -5.74
C CYS A 112 14.37 25.00 -5.00
N PRO A 113 14.19 25.34 -3.70
CA PRO A 113 13.20 24.77 -2.78
C PRO A 113 11.76 25.22 -3.06
N PRO A 114 10.75 24.35 -2.83
CA PRO A 114 9.35 24.67 -3.11
C PRO A 114 8.78 25.64 -2.09
N VAL A 115 8.06 26.66 -2.57
CA VAL A 115 7.28 27.59 -1.75
C VAL A 115 5.81 27.20 -1.85
N PHE A 116 5.28 26.58 -0.80
CA PHE A 116 3.90 26.09 -0.78
C PHE A 116 2.90 27.19 -0.36
N PRO A 117 1.67 27.19 -0.91
CA PRO A 117 0.63 28.10 -0.47
C PRO A 117 0.15 27.77 0.96
N ASP A 118 -0.05 28.80 1.78
CA ASP A 118 -0.46 28.68 3.20
C ASP A 118 -1.87 28.11 3.38
N HIS A 119 -2.74 28.24 2.36
CA HIS A 119 -4.12 27.76 2.39
C HIS A 119 -4.56 27.20 1.03
N GLU A 120 -4.62 25.87 0.92
CA GLU A 120 -5.50 25.21 -0.06
C GLU A 120 -6.55 24.41 0.72
N GLU A 121 -7.81 24.66 0.40
CA GLU A 121 -9.01 24.01 0.96
C GLU A 121 -8.82 22.50 1.08
N GLU A 122 -9.20 21.96 2.23
CA GLU A 122 -9.24 20.53 2.44
C GLU A 122 -10.16 19.90 1.38
N PHE A 123 -9.62 19.02 0.54
CA PHE A 123 -10.46 18.02 -0.10
C PHE A 123 -11.05 17.16 1.03
N VAL A 124 -12.27 17.49 1.44
CA VAL A 124 -13.09 16.66 2.31
C VAL A 124 -13.14 15.29 1.66
N LYS A 125 -12.45 14.31 2.27
CA LYS A 125 -12.68 12.91 1.93
C LYS A 125 -14.12 12.62 2.33
N GLU A 126 -15.01 12.49 1.37
CA GLU A 126 -16.33 11.93 1.63
C GLU A 126 -16.13 10.59 2.35
N GLU A 127 -16.65 10.49 3.57
CA GLU A 127 -16.70 9.22 4.27
C GLU A 127 -17.65 8.31 3.51
N ASP A 128 -17.09 7.29 2.84
CA ASP A 128 -17.88 6.21 2.26
C ASP A 128 -18.71 5.54 3.36
N THR A 129 -20.01 5.82 3.35
CA THR A 129 -21.02 5.18 4.19
C THR A 129 -21.32 3.78 3.68
N VAL A 130 -20.36 2.86 3.84
CA VAL A 130 -20.62 1.43 3.70
C VAL A 130 -21.12 0.88 5.03
N PRO A 131 -22.28 0.19 5.09
CA PRO A 131 -22.76 -0.46 6.30
C PRO A 131 -21.72 -1.47 6.82
N LYS A 132 -21.17 -1.23 8.02
CA LYS A 132 -20.13 -2.08 8.65
C LYS A 132 -20.77 -3.24 9.41
N ASP A 133 -20.40 -4.46 9.04
CA ASP A 133 -20.56 -5.65 9.89
C ASP A 133 -19.62 -5.53 11.11
N LYS A 134 -20.17 -5.70 12.32
CA LYS A 134 -19.54 -5.41 13.62
C LYS A 134 -18.66 -6.56 14.13
N SER A 135 -18.02 -7.33 13.25
CA SER A 135 -17.28 -8.53 13.66
C SER A 135 -15.97 -8.74 12.90
N LYS A 136 -15.06 -7.75 12.87
CA LYS A 136 -13.62 -7.97 12.66
C LYS A 136 -12.82 -6.71 13.02
N GLY A 137 -11.78 -6.88 13.83
CA GLY A 137 -10.99 -5.80 14.42
C GLY A 137 -10.36 -4.87 13.39
N LYS A 138 -10.69 -3.58 13.50
CA LYS A 138 -10.09 -2.49 12.73
C LYS A 138 -8.68 -2.17 13.26
N LYS A 139 -7.66 -2.45 12.47
CA LYS A 139 -6.44 -1.62 12.42
C LYS A 139 -6.08 -1.37 10.96
N SER A 140 -6.86 -0.50 10.33
CA SER A 140 -6.60 0.01 8.99
C SER A 140 -5.37 0.93 9.02
N LYS A 141 -4.43 0.71 8.09
CA LYS A 141 -3.20 1.50 7.85
C LYS A 141 -3.43 3.01 7.67
N ALA A 142 -4.67 3.44 7.47
CA ALA A 142 -5.07 4.83 7.29
C ALA A 142 -4.78 5.73 8.50
N VAL A 143 -4.78 5.18 9.73
CA VAL A 143 -4.60 5.98 10.95
C VAL A 143 -3.12 6.31 11.25
N ALA A 144 -2.16 5.64 10.61
CA ALA A 144 -0.74 5.84 10.87
C ALA A 144 -0.06 6.89 9.97
N LYS A 145 -0.81 7.62 9.12
CA LYS A 145 -0.28 8.59 8.15
C LYS A 145 -0.66 10.05 8.42
N THR A 146 -1.12 10.40 9.61
CA THR A 146 -1.26 11.81 10.03
C THR A 146 0.07 12.34 10.57
N GLY A 147 1.07 12.42 9.69
CA GLY A 147 2.20 13.32 9.91
C GLY A 147 1.77 14.75 9.59
N THR A 148 2.29 15.72 10.32
CA THR A 148 2.02 17.17 10.19
C THR A 148 2.36 17.77 8.82
N ALA A 149 2.94 16.99 7.91
CA ALA A 149 3.41 17.41 6.59
C ALA A 149 2.42 17.01 5.48
N LYS A 150 1.91 18.01 4.75
CA LYS A 150 0.95 17.85 3.64
C LYS A 150 1.66 17.45 2.33
N TYR A 151 2.86 17.96 2.14
CA TYR A 151 3.65 17.80 0.91
C TYR A 151 4.74 16.74 1.06
N GLN A 152 5.08 16.06 -0.05
CA GLN A 152 6.13 15.04 -0.05
C GLN A 152 7.49 15.66 0.30
N TRP A 153 7.80 16.86 -0.21
CA TRP A 153 9.02 17.59 0.14
C TRP A 153 9.19 17.77 1.66
N GLN A 154 8.12 18.18 2.36
CA GLN A 154 8.12 18.36 3.81
C GLN A 154 8.36 17.05 4.56
N ILE A 155 7.81 15.93 4.06
CA ILE A 155 8.08 14.59 4.62
C ILE A 155 9.56 14.24 4.48
N MET A 156 10.18 14.55 3.35
CA MET A 156 11.61 14.30 3.11
C MET A 156 12.50 15.14 4.05
N GLN A 157 12.13 16.41 4.27
CA GLN A 157 12.80 17.26 5.26
C GLN A 157 12.64 16.70 6.69
N ALA A 158 11.45 16.23 7.06
CA ALA A 158 11.21 15.62 8.37
C ALA A 158 12.00 14.31 8.60
N LEU A 159 12.40 13.63 7.52
CA LEU A 159 13.32 12.49 7.58
C LEU A 159 14.79 12.89 7.78
N GLY A 160 15.08 14.20 7.84
CA GLY A 160 16.43 14.76 7.99
C GLY A 160 17.26 14.69 6.72
N ILE A 161 16.62 14.69 5.55
CA ILE A 161 17.30 14.66 4.25
C ILE A 161 17.64 16.11 3.84
N PRO A 162 18.92 16.42 3.55
CA PRO A 162 19.33 17.76 3.09
C PRO A 162 18.61 18.19 1.81
N GLU A 163 18.25 19.47 1.69
CA GLU A 163 17.44 19.98 0.58
C GLU A 163 18.08 19.81 -0.81
N ASP A 164 19.41 19.89 -0.88
CA ASP A 164 20.21 19.63 -2.07
C ASP A 164 20.09 18.17 -2.53
N GLU A 165 19.88 17.25 -1.58
CA GLU A 165 19.69 15.83 -1.84
C GLU A 165 18.25 15.48 -2.19
N ILE A 166 17.25 16.17 -1.61
CA ILE A 166 15.81 15.92 -1.86
C ILE A 166 15.49 15.97 -3.37
N LYS A 167 16.14 16.87 -4.12
CA LYS A 167 15.96 17.01 -5.57
C LYS A 167 16.23 15.71 -6.34
N LYS A 168 17.18 14.90 -5.86
CA LYS A 168 17.59 13.65 -6.51
C LYS A 168 16.52 12.56 -6.37
N PHE A 169 15.64 12.65 -5.37
CA PHE A 169 14.52 11.72 -5.20
C PHE A 169 13.38 11.94 -6.19
N ALA A 170 13.50 12.93 -7.09
CA ALA A 170 12.73 12.92 -8.32
C ALA A 170 13.05 11.65 -9.13
N ASP A 171 14.29 11.18 -9.18
CA ASP A 171 14.61 9.89 -9.79
C ASP A 171 14.26 8.74 -8.84
N GLU A 172 13.38 7.83 -9.28
CA GLU A 172 13.02 6.63 -8.54
C GLU A 172 14.22 5.73 -8.22
N VAL A 173 15.25 5.70 -9.06
CA VAL A 173 16.46 4.88 -8.84
C VAL A 173 17.23 5.38 -7.62
N TYR A 174 17.24 6.69 -7.38
CA TYR A 174 17.92 7.27 -6.22
C TYR A 174 17.37 6.75 -4.88
N TRP A 175 16.09 6.35 -4.84
CA TRP A 175 15.50 5.76 -3.64
C TRP A 175 16.12 4.40 -3.31
N LEU A 176 16.46 3.62 -4.34
CA LEU A 176 17.08 2.29 -4.23
C LEU A 176 18.53 2.39 -3.75
N ASP A 177 19.22 3.49 -4.05
CA ASP A 177 20.57 3.74 -3.57
C ASP A 177 20.57 4.33 -2.15
N TYR A 178 19.55 5.12 -1.81
CA TYR A 178 19.52 5.86 -0.54
C TYR A 178 18.97 5.04 0.64
N PHE A 179 17.77 4.46 0.50
CA PHE A 179 17.07 3.85 1.63
C PHE A 179 17.58 2.47 2.06
N PRO A 180 17.92 1.52 1.16
CA PRO A 180 18.38 0.19 1.56
C PRO A 180 19.68 0.21 2.41
N PRO A 181 20.75 0.97 2.06
CA PRO A 181 21.94 1.01 2.91
C PRO A 181 21.66 1.59 4.30
N ARG A 182 20.77 2.59 4.38
CA ARG A 182 20.33 3.19 5.64
C ARG A 182 19.49 2.23 6.47
N ALA A 183 18.61 1.44 5.85
CA ALA A 183 17.86 0.40 6.52
C ALA A 183 18.79 -0.69 7.09
N VAL A 184 19.83 -1.10 6.35
CA VAL A 184 20.87 -2.00 6.88
C VAL A 184 21.54 -1.38 8.10
N ALA A 185 21.96 -0.11 8.03
CA ALA A 185 22.62 0.57 9.15
C ALA A 185 21.72 0.64 10.40
N ASP A 186 20.44 0.98 10.23
CA ASP A 186 19.46 1.05 11.32
C ASP A 186 19.22 -0.33 11.96
N LEU A 187 19.12 -1.39 11.15
CA LEU A 187 18.92 -2.77 11.63
C LEU A 187 20.18 -3.34 12.29
N LYS A 188 21.37 -3.02 11.78
CA LYS A 188 22.66 -3.36 12.43
C LYS A 188 22.78 -2.66 13.78
N ARG A 189 22.39 -1.39 13.87
CA ARG A 189 22.34 -0.63 15.12
C ARG A 189 21.32 -1.19 16.12
N MET A 190 20.24 -1.79 15.63
CA MET A 190 19.32 -2.57 16.48
C MET A 190 19.93 -3.90 16.97
N GLY A 191 20.96 -4.41 16.28
CA GLY A 191 21.68 -5.63 16.67
C GLY A 191 20.98 -6.92 16.28
N ILE A 192 20.23 -6.95 15.17
CA ILE A 192 19.52 -8.16 14.71
C ILE A 192 20.49 -9.24 14.18
N HIS A 193 20.14 -10.51 14.38
CA HIS A 193 20.99 -11.67 14.06
C HIS A 193 20.83 -12.11 12.60
N VAL A 194 21.16 -11.21 11.67
CA VAL A 194 20.97 -11.40 10.22
C VAL A 194 22.28 -11.74 9.49
N ASP A 195 22.20 -12.64 8.52
CA ASP A 195 23.27 -12.88 7.54
C ASP A 195 23.17 -11.83 6.41
N TRP A 196 23.98 -10.78 6.50
CA TRP A 196 23.95 -9.64 5.59
C TRP A 196 24.52 -9.94 4.20
N ARG A 197 25.24 -11.05 4.01
CA ARG A 197 25.73 -11.48 2.68
C ARG A 197 24.57 -11.83 1.74
N ARG A 198 23.41 -12.18 2.32
CA ARG A 198 22.20 -12.60 1.61
C ARG A 198 21.20 -11.48 1.38
N LYS A 199 21.60 -10.22 1.59
CA LYS A 199 20.74 -9.05 1.34
C LYS A 199 20.61 -8.79 -0.16
N PHE A 200 19.44 -8.34 -0.59
CA PHE A 200 19.16 -7.99 -1.98
C PHE A 200 18.02 -6.97 -2.09
N ILE A 201 17.94 -6.32 -3.25
CA ILE A 201 16.79 -5.51 -3.70
C ILE A 201 16.01 -6.25 -4.79
N THR A 202 14.74 -5.90 -4.98
CA THR A 202 13.80 -6.72 -5.76
C THR A 202 13.53 -6.25 -7.20
N THR A 203 14.08 -5.11 -7.64
CA THR A 203 13.89 -4.59 -9.01
C THR A 203 14.88 -5.21 -9.99
N ASP A 204 14.72 -4.88 -11.27
CA ASP A 204 15.62 -5.23 -12.37
C ASP A 204 17.03 -4.66 -12.25
N VAL A 205 17.21 -3.64 -11.40
CA VAL A 205 18.54 -3.16 -10.95
C VAL A 205 19.37 -4.30 -10.34
N ASN A 206 18.73 -5.31 -9.75
CA ASN A 206 19.41 -6.53 -9.32
C ASN A 206 19.23 -7.66 -10.35
N PRO A 207 20.24 -7.95 -11.18
CA PRO A 207 20.12 -8.94 -12.26
C PRO A 207 19.89 -10.37 -11.75
N PHE A 208 20.38 -10.71 -10.56
CA PHE A 208 20.21 -12.05 -9.99
C PHE A 208 18.76 -12.28 -9.55
N TYR A 209 18.15 -11.29 -8.91
CA TYR A 209 16.76 -11.39 -8.49
C TYR A 209 15.80 -11.28 -9.68
N ASP A 210 16.11 -10.44 -10.67
CA ASP A 210 15.35 -10.38 -11.92
C ASP A 210 15.35 -11.75 -12.64
N SER A 211 16.52 -12.38 -12.76
CA SER A 211 16.64 -13.74 -13.32
C SER A 211 15.80 -14.76 -12.55
N PHE A 212 15.82 -14.71 -11.22
CA PHE A 212 15.00 -15.56 -10.36
C PHE A 212 13.48 -15.35 -10.60
N VAL A 213 13.04 -14.09 -10.70
CA VAL A 213 11.63 -13.76 -10.98
C VAL A 213 11.23 -14.22 -12.39
N ARG A 214 12.08 -14.01 -13.40
CA ARG A 214 11.83 -14.51 -14.77
C ARG A 214 11.68 -16.03 -14.78
N TRP A 215 12.58 -16.75 -14.10
CA TRP A 215 12.47 -18.19 -13.92
C TRP A 215 11.13 -18.57 -13.30
N GLN A 216 10.69 -17.89 -12.23
CA GLN A 216 9.42 -18.15 -11.56
C GLN A 216 8.22 -17.94 -12.50
N PHE A 217 8.17 -16.81 -13.20
CA PHE A 217 7.07 -16.48 -14.12
C PHE A 217 7.01 -17.43 -15.32
N ASN A 218 8.17 -17.84 -15.85
CA ASN A 218 8.23 -18.87 -16.91
C ASN A 218 7.67 -20.21 -16.42
N HIS A 219 7.97 -20.62 -15.19
CA HIS A 219 7.41 -21.85 -14.60
C HIS A 219 5.89 -21.74 -14.37
N LEU A 220 5.41 -20.59 -13.90
CA LEU A 220 3.97 -20.34 -13.73
C LEU A 220 3.23 -20.37 -15.07
N LYS A 221 3.81 -19.77 -16.12
CA LYS A 221 3.27 -19.81 -17.48
C LYS A 221 3.21 -21.24 -18.02
N ASN A 222 4.30 -22.00 -17.90
CA ASN A 222 4.38 -23.39 -18.37
C ASN A 222 3.39 -24.33 -17.65
N ARG A 223 2.94 -23.95 -16.45
CA ARG A 223 1.92 -24.68 -15.68
C ARG A 223 0.51 -24.08 -15.82
N ASN A 224 0.28 -23.24 -16.83
CA ASN A 224 -1.00 -22.59 -17.11
C ASN A 224 -1.57 -21.79 -15.92
N LYS A 225 -0.69 -21.21 -15.07
CA LYS A 225 -1.09 -20.33 -13.96
C LYS A 225 -1.12 -18.86 -14.33
N ILE A 226 -0.58 -18.49 -15.49
CA ILE A 226 -0.63 -17.16 -16.06
C ILE A 226 -1.52 -17.22 -17.30
N MET A 227 -2.58 -16.42 -17.31
CA MET A 227 -3.52 -16.31 -18.42
C MET A 227 -3.55 -14.88 -18.94
N TYR A 228 -3.88 -14.72 -20.21
CA TYR A 228 -4.10 -13.43 -20.84
C TYR A 228 -5.57 -13.29 -21.24
N GLY A 229 -6.21 -12.17 -20.90
CA GLY A 229 -7.60 -11.92 -21.23
C GLY A 229 -8.10 -10.60 -20.67
N LYS A 230 -9.22 -10.10 -21.23
CA LYS A 230 -9.88 -8.90 -20.71
C LYS A 230 -10.62 -9.26 -19.42
N ARG A 231 -10.33 -8.52 -18.35
CA ARG A 231 -10.91 -8.73 -17.02
C ARG A 231 -11.27 -7.39 -16.39
N TYR A 232 -12.36 -7.38 -15.63
CA TYR A 232 -12.66 -6.25 -14.75
C TYR A 232 -11.67 -6.23 -13.59
N THR A 233 -11.15 -5.06 -13.30
CA THR A 233 -10.23 -4.82 -12.19
C THR A 233 -10.41 -3.38 -11.73
N ILE A 234 -10.07 -3.11 -10.47
CA ILE A 234 -9.97 -1.72 -10.02
C ILE A 234 -8.82 -1.08 -10.80
N TYR A 235 -9.09 0.06 -11.42
CA TYR A 235 -8.19 0.70 -12.38
C TYR A 235 -7.98 2.15 -11.99
N SER A 236 -6.73 2.62 -12.03
CA SER A 236 -6.41 4.03 -11.80
C SER A 236 -6.35 4.75 -13.15
N PRO A 237 -7.26 5.72 -13.43
CA PRO A 237 -7.20 6.51 -14.66
C PRO A 237 -5.92 7.35 -14.78
N LEU A 238 -5.35 7.76 -13.64
CA LEU A 238 -4.12 8.55 -13.58
C LEU A 238 -2.90 7.67 -13.94
N ASP A 239 -2.80 6.49 -13.33
CA ASP A 239 -1.64 5.60 -13.52
C ASP A 239 -1.76 4.72 -14.78
N LYS A 240 -2.96 4.70 -15.38
CA LYS A 240 -3.31 3.91 -16.57
C LYS A 240 -3.01 2.41 -16.42
N GLN A 241 -3.21 1.88 -15.22
CA GLN A 241 -2.98 0.47 -14.92
C GLN A 241 -3.93 -0.04 -13.82
N PRO A 242 -4.03 -1.37 -13.62
CA PRO A 242 -4.74 -1.94 -12.49
C PRO A 242 -4.18 -1.45 -11.15
N CYS A 243 -5.05 -1.02 -10.23
CA CYS A 243 -4.70 -0.53 -8.90
C CYS A 243 -4.96 -1.62 -7.87
N MET A 244 -3.90 -2.36 -7.53
CA MET A 244 -3.95 -3.47 -6.58
C MET A 244 -3.87 -2.97 -5.14
N ASP A 245 -4.17 -3.83 -4.18
CA ASP A 245 -4.32 -3.45 -2.76
C ASP A 245 -3.12 -2.68 -2.18
N HIS A 246 -1.89 -3.02 -2.59
CA HIS A 246 -0.68 -2.36 -2.11
C HIS A 246 -0.40 -0.99 -2.76
N ASP A 247 -1.08 -0.67 -3.86
CA ASP A 247 -0.97 0.62 -4.55
C ASP A 247 -2.02 1.64 -4.05
N ARG A 248 -2.96 1.20 -3.21
CA ARG A 248 -4.10 2.01 -2.74
C ARG A 248 -3.76 2.83 -1.51
N SER A 249 -4.33 4.03 -1.45
CA SER A 249 -4.35 4.87 -0.24
C SER A 249 -5.53 4.57 0.69
N SER A 250 -6.65 4.05 0.15
CA SER A 250 -7.86 3.63 0.86
C SER A 250 -8.53 2.43 0.16
N GLY A 251 -9.42 1.71 0.86
CA GLY A 251 -10.18 0.60 0.26
C GLY A 251 -9.35 -0.66 -0.04
N GLU A 252 -8.38 -1.00 0.82
CA GLU A 252 -7.67 -2.30 0.77
C GLU A 252 -8.70 -3.44 0.86
N GLY A 253 -8.70 -4.35 -0.13
CA GLY A 253 -9.66 -5.45 -0.24
C GLY A 253 -10.97 -5.13 -0.98
N ALA A 254 -11.17 -3.90 -1.48
CA ALA A 254 -12.31 -3.57 -2.32
C ALA A 254 -12.17 -4.20 -3.72
N GLY A 255 -13.24 -4.82 -4.22
CA GLY A 255 -13.30 -5.42 -5.55
C GLY A 255 -14.36 -4.74 -6.44
N PRO A 256 -14.37 -5.04 -7.75
CA PRO A 256 -15.45 -4.61 -8.62
C PRO A 256 -16.78 -5.20 -8.14
N GLN A 257 -17.83 -4.37 -8.10
CA GLN A 257 -19.19 -4.78 -7.78
C GLN A 257 -20.02 -4.83 -9.06
N GLU A 258 -20.69 -5.96 -9.28
CA GLU A 258 -21.53 -6.18 -10.45
C GLU A 258 -22.92 -5.57 -10.25
N TYR A 259 -23.42 -4.90 -11.29
CA TYR A 259 -24.77 -4.37 -11.36
C TYR A 259 -25.40 -4.71 -12.71
N THR A 260 -26.66 -5.12 -12.70
CA THR A 260 -27.45 -5.31 -13.92
C THR A 260 -28.03 -3.97 -14.36
N LEU A 261 -27.59 -3.47 -15.52
CA LEU A 261 -28.14 -2.26 -16.12
C LEU A 261 -29.31 -2.64 -17.05
N ILE A 262 -30.54 -2.31 -16.65
CA ILE A 262 -31.74 -2.54 -17.47
C ILE A 262 -31.92 -1.35 -18.41
N MET A 263 -31.87 -1.60 -19.72
CA MET A 263 -32.20 -0.59 -20.73
C MET A 263 -33.69 -0.65 -21.01
N MET A 264 -34.41 0.41 -20.66
CA MET A 264 -35.84 0.54 -20.96
C MET A 264 -36.01 1.50 -22.14
N GLN A 265 -36.75 1.04 -23.15
CA GLN A 265 -37.12 1.88 -24.29
C GLN A 265 -38.17 2.88 -23.83
N VAL A 266 -37.88 4.17 -24.03
CA VAL A 266 -38.88 5.23 -23.83
C VAL A 266 -39.81 5.21 -25.04
N LEU A 267 -41.10 4.99 -24.80
CA LEU A 267 -42.13 5.06 -25.84
C LEU A 267 -42.61 6.49 -25.99
N GLU A 268 -42.93 6.88 -27.22
CA GLU A 268 -43.53 8.18 -27.49
C GLU A 268 -45.03 8.20 -27.12
N PRO A 269 -45.55 9.36 -26.68
CA PRO A 269 -44.86 10.64 -26.49
C PRO A 269 -44.01 10.68 -25.21
N LEU A 270 -42.84 11.32 -25.27
CA LEU A 270 -41.97 11.46 -24.09
C LEU A 270 -42.72 12.16 -22.94
N PRO A 271 -42.64 11.65 -21.70
CA PRO A 271 -43.09 12.37 -20.53
C PRO A 271 -42.42 13.75 -20.44
N GLU A 272 -43.18 14.79 -20.07
CA GLU A 272 -42.73 16.20 -19.98
C GLU A 272 -41.37 16.39 -19.28
N PRO A 273 -41.03 15.68 -18.18
CA PRO A 273 -39.72 15.79 -17.53
C PRO A 273 -38.54 15.33 -18.40
N LEU A 274 -38.74 14.35 -19.29
CA LEU A 274 -37.70 13.81 -20.17
C LEU A 274 -37.50 14.66 -21.42
N LYS A 275 -38.52 15.42 -21.84
CA LYS A 275 -38.40 16.41 -22.93
C LYS A 275 -37.34 17.47 -22.59
N GLN A 276 -37.25 17.92 -21.33
CA GLN A 276 -36.24 18.90 -20.89
C GLN A 276 -34.80 18.35 -20.89
N CYS A 277 -34.61 17.05 -20.65
CA CYS A 277 -33.29 16.42 -20.63
C CYS A 277 -32.76 16.13 -22.04
N MET A 278 -33.64 15.79 -22.98
CA MET A 278 -33.29 15.50 -24.38
C MET A 278 -33.10 16.77 -25.23
N ALA A 279 -33.58 17.93 -24.78
CA ALA A 279 -33.48 19.20 -25.49
C ALA A 279 -32.09 19.87 -25.41
N LYS A 280 -31.15 19.33 -24.62
CA LYS A 280 -29.75 19.81 -24.63
C LYS A 280 -28.97 19.02 -25.69
N PRO A 281 -28.47 19.67 -26.76
CA PRO A 281 -27.71 18.98 -27.78
C PRO A 281 -26.36 18.55 -27.18
N THR A 282 -26.22 17.26 -26.85
CA THR A 282 -24.90 16.64 -26.70
C THR A 282 -24.28 16.58 -28.10
N VAL A 283 -23.42 17.55 -28.37
CA VAL A 283 -22.57 17.59 -29.55
C VAL A 283 -21.72 16.33 -29.58
N GLY A 284 -21.93 15.50 -30.60
CA GLY A 284 -20.95 14.53 -31.09
C GLY A 284 -20.74 13.28 -30.24
N SER A 285 -21.13 12.16 -30.83
CA SER A 285 -20.73 10.79 -30.50
C SER A 285 -21.41 10.08 -29.31
N THR A 286 -21.59 8.79 -29.56
CA THR A 286 -22.10 7.63 -28.80
C THR A 286 -21.57 7.44 -27.38
N GLN A 287 -21.41 8.53 -26.61
CA GLN A 287 -21.09 8.48 -25.20
C GLN A 287 -22.09 9.32 -24.40
N ILE A 288 -23.17 8.68 -23.99
CA ILE A 288 -23.86 9.12 -22.79
C ILE A 288 -22.84 8.96 -21.67
N SER A 289 -22.28 10.07 -21.18
CA SER A 289 -21.37 10.10 -20.04
C SER A 289 -21.94 9.20 -18.93
N ASN A 290 -21.11 8.34 -18.32
CA ASN A 290 -21.51 7.50 -17.18
C ASN A 290 -22.18 8.33 -16.06
N THR A 291 -21.87 9.62 -15.96
CA THR A 291 -22.51 10.57 -15.03
C THR A 291 -23.95 10.92 -15.44
N LEU A 292 -24.24 11.02 -16.74
CA LEU A 292 -25.60 11.26 -17.25
C LEU A 292 -26.46 9.99 -17.15
N LEU A 293 -25.88 8.81 -17.42
CA LEU A 293 -26.53 7.51 -17.21
C LEU A 293 -26.80 7.23 -15.72
N LEU A 294 -25.90 7.62 -14.81
CA LEU A 294 -26.17 7.55 -13.35
C LEU A 294 -27.23 8.56 -12.90
N LYS A 295 -27.25 9.76 -13.49
CA LYS A 295 -28.29 10.76 -13.19
C LYS A 295 -29.66 10.33 -13.73
N LEU A 296 -29.70 9.74 -14.92
CA LEU A 296 -30.90 9.16 -15.52
C LEU A 296 -31.35 7.91 -14.74
N SER A 297 -30.45 7.03 -14.32
CA SER A 297 -30.82 5.86 -13.51
C SER A 297 -31.30 6.26 -12.11
N LYS A 298 -30.69 7.26 -11.47
CA LYS A 298 -31.20 7.85 -10.22
C LYS A 298 -32.55 8.52 -10.42
N MET A 299 -32.76 9.25 -11.51
CA MET A 299 -34.06 9.86 -11.82
C MET A 299 -35.13 8.80 -12.07
N VAL A 300 -34.84 7.75 -12.84
CA VAL A 300 -35.77 6.65 -13.10
C VAL A 300 -36.07 5.87 -11.81
N TYR A 301 -35.06 5.61 -10.97
CA TYR A 301 -35.25 4.96 -9.67
C TYR A 301 -36.11 5.81 -8.72
N LEU A 302 -35.88 7.13 -8.66
CA LEU A 302 -36.69 8.06 -7.86
C LEU A 302 -38.11 8.22 -8.41
N TYR A 303 -38.28 8.20 -9.74
CA TYR A 303 -39.59 8.29 -10.38
C TYR A 303 -40.43 7.04 -10.10
N VAL A 304 -39.84 5.85 -10.20
CA VAL A 304 -40.47 4.57 -9.84
C VAL A 304 -40.82 4.51 -8.35
N GLN A 305 -39.96 5.01 -7.46
CA GLN A 305 -40.29 5.09 -6.02
C GLN A 305 -41.42 6.10 -5.72
N ARG A 306 -41.51 7.20 -6.47
CA ARG A 306 -42.55 8.23 -6.28
C ARG A 306 -43.92 7.74 -6.77
N GLU A 307 -43.98 7.04 -7.91
CA GLU A 307 -45.23 6.40 -8.36
C GLU A 307 -45.62 5.21 -7.47
N GLN A 308 -44.68 4.44 -6.94
CA GLN A 308 -45.00 3.38 -5.97
C GLN A 308 -45.47 3.91 -4.60
N GLN A 309 -45.23 5.18 -4.28
CA GLN A 309 -45.81 5.84 -3.11
C GLN A 309 -47.23 6.38 -3.36
N GLU A 310 -47.60 6.68 -4.61
CA GLU A 310 -48.93 7.15 -4.98
C GLU A 310 -49.89 6.01 -5.38
N ILE A 311 -49.37 4.83 -5.78
CA ILE A 311 -50.16 3.67 -6.21
C ILE A 311 -49.84 2.43 -5.35
N CYS A 312 -50.17 2.45 -4.05
CA CYS A 312 -50.83 1.34 -3.33
C CYS A 312 -50.86 1.59 -1.81
N PRO A 313 -52.00 1.35 -1.13
CA PRO A 313 -52.06 1.31 0.32
C PRO A 313 -51.36 0.04 0.85
N THR A 314 -50.41 0.25 1.76
CA THR A 314 -50.04 -0.64 2.87
C THR A 314 -50.01 -2.16 2.65
N ARG A 315 -48.77 -2.70 2.72
CA ARG A 315 -48.38 -3.89 3.50
C ARG A 315 -48.24 -5.27 2.82
N ASP A 316 -48.50 -5.46 1.53
CA ASP A 316 -48.39 -6.81 0.91
C ASP A 316 -47.25 -7.04 -0.12
N LEU A 317 -46.52 -6.02 -0.57
CA LEU A 317 -45.39 -6.24 -1.50
C LEU A 317 -44.07 -6.65 -0.80
N LEU A 318 -43.92 -6.38 0.50
CA LEU A 318 -42.75 -6.85 1.27
C LEU A 318 -42.74 -8.38 1.48
N LYS A 319 -43.87 -9.08 1.26
CA LYS A 319 -43.93 -10.54 1.33
C LYS A 319 -43.52 -11.24 0.03
N MET A 320 -43.46 -10.54 -1.10
CA MET A 320 -43.14 -11.16 -2.38
C MET A 320 -41.64 -11.17 -2.71
N MET A 321 -40.83 -10.31 -2.07
CA MET A 321 -39.36 -10.32 -2.21
C MET A 321 -38.64 -11.24 -1.21
N VAL A 322 -39.34 -11.83 -0.24
CA VAL A 322 -38.74 -12.80 0.71
C VAL A 322 -38.84 -14.26 0.20
N ASN A 323 -39.66 -14.56 -0.81
CA ASN A 323 -39.88 -15.95 -1.27
C ASN A 323 -39.18 -16.37 -2.58
N LEU A 324 -38.32 -15.53 -3.16
CA LEU A 324 -37.49 -15.93 -4.33
C LEU A 324 -36.11 -16.51 -3.96
N LYS A 325 -35.92 -16.94 -2.70
CA LYS A 325 -34.77 -17.73 -2.25
C LYS A 325 -35.03 -19.24 -2.10
N SER A 326 -36.18 -19.74 -2.55
CA SER A 326 -36.47 -21.18 -2.54
C SER A 326 -37.18 -21.63 -3.80
N SER A 327 -36.49 -21.60 -4.94
CA SER A 327 -36.70 -22.57 -6.02
C SER A 327 -35.64 -22.34 -7.10
N LYS A 328 -34.60 -23.18 -7.08
CA LYS A 328 -33.93 -23.72 -8.27
C LYS A 328 -33.13 -24.95 -7.82
N LYS A 329 -33.71 -26.12 -8.10
CA LYS A 329 -32.97 -27.32 -8.46
C LYS A 329 -32.15 -27.05 -9.72
#